data_AF-A0A2D8GJH0-F1
#
_entry.id   AF-A0A2D8GJH0-F1
#
_cell.length_a   1.000
_cell.length_b   1.000
_cell.length_c   1.000
_cell.angle_alpha   90.00
_cell.angle_beta   90.00
_cell.angle_gamma   90.00
#
_symmetry.space_group_name_H-M   'P 1'
#
loop_
_entity.id
_entity.type
_entity.pdbx_description
1 polymer ?
#
loop_
_entity_poly.entity_id
_entity_poly.type
_entity_poly.pdbx_seq_one_letter_code
_entity_poly.pdbx_strand_id
1 'polypeptide(L)' 'MKMYLSEIVCVCSQGDEHLFSGPIVKANSYEEAQAQARIMNKDLYIVGEYFGNLGAEYEHLGVS' A
#
# COMPACT_ATOMS: atom_id res chain seq x y z
N MET A 1 -2.95 5.08 15.16
CA MET A 1 -2.25 4.99 13.87
C MET A 1 -2.50 3.61 13.28
N LYS A 2 -3.06 3.57 12.07
CA LYS A 2 -3.50 2.36 11.35
C LYS A 2 -2.63 2.14 10.11
N MET A 3 -2.71 0.96 9.52
CA MET A 3 -2.09 0.63 8.24
C MET A 3 -3.17 0.50 7.18
N TYR A 4 -2.90 0.98 5.98
CA TYR A 4 -3.83 0.99 4.86
C TYR A 4 -3.19 0.36 3.63
N LEU A 5 -3.92 -0.51 2.94
CA LEU A 5 -3.51 -1.08 1.67
C LEU A 5 -3.79 -0.04 0.57
N SER A 6 -2.81 0.15 -0.32
CA SER A 6 -2.98 0.97 -1.52
C SER A 6 -2.89 0.12 -2.77
N GLU A 7 -3.50 0.59 -3.86
CA GLU A 7 -3.44 -0.02 -5.19
C GLU A 7 -3.20 1.05 -6.26
N ILE A 8 -2.66 0.62 -7.40
CA ILE A 8 -2.48 1.44 -8.60
C ILE A 8 -2.95 0.67 -9.83
N VAL A 9 -3.61 1.39 -10.75
CA VAL A 9 -3.96 0.86 -12.07
C VAL A 9 -2.81 1.16 -13.03
N CYS A 10 -2.33 0.15 -13.73
CA CYS A 10 -1.33 0.28 -14.78
C CYS A 10 -1.91 -0.19 -16.12
N VAL A 11 -1.69 0.60 -17.16
CA VAL A 11 -2.01 0.21 -18.54
C VAL A 11 -0.76 -0.43 -19.15
N CYS A 12 -0.85 -1.72 -19.51
CA CYS A 12 0.23 -2.43 -20.16
C CYS A 12 0.39 -1.99 -21.62
N SER A 13 1.53 -2.31 -22.24
CA SER A 13 1.81 -1.96 -23.64
C SER A 13 0.79 -2.51 -24.65
N GLN A 14 0.04 -3.54 -24.25
CA GLN A 14 -1.03 -4.16 -25.05
C GLN A 14 -2.39 -3.43 -24.90
N GLY A 15 -2.47 -2.42 -24.03
CA GLY A 15 -3.70 -1.66 -23.76
C GLY A 15 -4.54 -2.22 -22.61
N ASP A 16 -4.16 -3.35 -22.02
CA ASP A 16 -4.88 -3.96 -20.90
C ASP A 16 -4.60 -3.23 -19.59
N GLU A 17 -5.65 -3.02 -18.80
CA GLU A 17 -5.57 -2.44 -17.46
C GLU A 17 -5.39 -3.54 -16.41
N HIS A 18 -4.39 -3.37 -15.55
CA HIS A 18 -4.09 -4.27 -14.46
C HIS A 18 -3.99 -3.52 -13.13
N LEU A 19 -4.52 -4.14 -12.08
CA LEU A 19 -4.43 -3.67 -10.71
C LEU A 19 -3.20 -4.26 -10.03
N PHE A 20 -2.40 -3.39 -9.43
CA PHE A 20 -1.21 -3.78 -8.67
C PHE A 20 -1.31 -3.26 -7.25
N SER A 21 -0.92 -4.11 -6.29
CA SER A 21 -0.78 -3.69 -4.90
C SER A 21 0.35 -2.66 -4.78
N GLY A 22 0.02 -1.51 -4.20
CA GLY A 22 0.94 -0.46 -3.84
C GLY A 22 1.52 -0.63 -2.44
N PRO A 23 2.30 0.36 -1.95
CA PRO A 23 2.86 0.32 -0.61
C PRO A 23 1.79 0.38 0.48
N ILE A 24 2.08 -0.17 1.66
CA ILE A 24 1.25 0.03 2.84
C ILE A 24 1.46 1.46 3.35
N VAL A 25 0.36 2.20 3.53
CA VAL A 25 0.37 3.58 4.02
C VAL A 25 -0.01 3.60 5.49
N LYS A 26 0.78 4.29 6.31
CA LYS A 26 0.55 4.41 7.75
C LYS A 26 -0.03 5.79 8.07
N ALA A 27 -1.26 5.84 8.56
CA ALA A 27 -1.97 7.10 8.81
C ALA A 27 -2.98 6.99 9.97
N ASN A 28 -3.54 8.10 10.43
CA ASN A 28 -4.55 8.12 11.50
C ASN A 28 -5.97 7.98 10.97
N SER A 29 -6.23 8.37 9.72
CA SER A 29 -7.52 8.20 9.05
C SER A 29 -7.36 7.75 7.59
N TYR A 30 -8.47 7.34 6.98
CA TYR A 30 -8.50 6.97 5.57
C TYR A 30 -8.18 8.17 4.67
N GLU A 31 -8.70 9.36 5.01
CA GLU A 31 -8.45 10.59 4.26
C GLU A 31 -6.98 10.98 4.30
N GLU A 32 -6.34 10.86 5.47
CA GLU A 32 -4.91 11.09 5.60
C GLU A 32 -4.10 10.05 4.78
N ALA A 33 -4.48 8.77 4.85
CA ALA A 33 -3.84 7.72 4.06
C ALA A 33 -3.96 8.00 2.55
N GLN A 34 -5.13 8.42 2.09
CA GLN A 34 -5.39 8.74 0.68
C GLN A 34 -4.62 9.99 0.24
N ALA A 35 -4.49 10.99 1.08
CA ALA A 35 -3.67 12.17 0.81
C ALA A 35 -2.18 11.79 0.68
N GLN A 36 -1.67 10.98 1.61
CA GLN A 36 -0.28 10.50 1.56
C GLN A 36 -0.02 9.61 0.33
N ALA A 37 -0.93 8.70 0.00
CA ALA A 37 -0.83 7.85 -1.19
C ALA A 37 -0.70 8.71 -2.47
N ARG A 38 -1.53 9.76 -2.60
CA ARG A 38 -1.49 10.69 -3.75
C ARG A 38 -0.21 11.51 -3.83
N ILE A 39 0.43 11.82 -2.70
CA ILE A 39 1.74 12.49 -2.68
C ILE A 39 2.82 11.55 -3.25
N MET A 40 2.75 10.25 -2.94
CA MET A 40 3.69 9.25 -3.46
C MET A 40 3.49 9.02 -4.96
N ASN A 41 2.25 8.85 -5.38
CA ASN A 41 1.85 8.78 -6.78
C ASN A 41 0.38 9.18 -6.91
N LYS A 42 0.07 10.12 -7.81
CA LYS A 42 -1.29 10.62 -8.04
C LYS A 42 -2.31 9.52 -8.38
N ASP A 43 -1.84 8.39 -8.91
CA ASP A 43 -2.65 7.27 -9.37
C ASP A 43 -2.82 6.18 -8.28
N LEU A 44 -2.14 6.31 -7.13
CA LEU A 44 -2.36 5.45 -5.96
C LEU A 44 -3.66 5.83 -5.23
N TYR A 45 -4.42 4.81 -4.86
CA TYR A 45 -5.61 4.96 -4.02
C TYR A 45 -5.64 3.92 -2.91
N ILE A 46 -6.26 4.29 -1.79
CA ILE A 46 -6.42 3.40 -0.64
C ILE A 46 -7.63 2.51 -0.88
N VAL A 47 -7.50 1.23 -0.55
CA VAL A 47 -8.59 0.24 -0.71
C VAL A 47 -9.14 -0.29 0.60
N GLY A 48 -8.41 -0.10 1.70
CA GLY A 48 -8.90 -0.48 3.01
C GLY A 48 -7.83 -0.49 4.08
N GLU A 49 -8.25 -0.80 5.31
CA GLU A 49 -7.36 -1.03 6.44
C GLU A 49 -6.66 -2.39 6.28
N TYR A 50 -5.34 -2.40 6.47
CA TYR A 50 -4.53 -3.60 6.46
C TYR A 50 -4.44 -4.18 7.88
N PHE A 51 -5.02 -5.35 8.07
CA PHE A 51 -4.94 -6.13 9.31
C PHE A 51 -3.94 -7.28 9.15
N GLY A 52 -2.67 -6.95 8.93
CA GLY A 52 -1.60 -7.96 8.99
C GLY A 52 -1.30 -8.32 10.45
N ASN A 53 -1.09 -9.61 10.74
CA ASN A 53 -0.60 -10.07 12.04
C ASN A 53 0.75 -9.39 12.33
N LEU A 54 0.74 -8.45 13.28
CA LEU A 54 1.88 -7.65 13.75
C LEU A 54 2.85 -8.48 14.63
N GLY A 55 3.20 -9.71 14.22
CA GLY A 55 3.89 -10.64 15.13
C GLY A 55 4.65 -11.83 14.52
N ALA A 56 5.02 -11.81 13.25
CA ALA A 56 5.93 -12.82 12.71
C ALA A 56 7.02 -12.15 11.85
N GLU A 57 8.26 -12.29 12.34
CA GLU A 57 9.50 -12.25 11.54
C GLU A 57 10.06 -10.87 11.13
N TYR A 58 10.50 -10.10 12.13
CA TYR A 58 11.80 -9.39 12.06
C TYR A 58 12.89 -10.14 12.86
N GLU A 59 12.73 -11.45 13.06
CA GLU A 59 13.76 -12.38 13.57
C GLU A 59 14.07 -13.49 12.55
N HIS A 60 14.17 -13.18 11.25
CA HIS A 60 14.78 -14.12 10.31
C HIS A 60 15.44 -13.44 9.10
N LEU A 61 16.25 -12.42 9.36
CA LEU A 61 17.39 -12.11 8.49
C LEU A 61 18.65 -12.39 9.32
N GLY A 62 18.99 -13.68 9.40
CA GLY A 62 20.24 -14.17 9.96
C GLY A 62 21.43 -13.61 9.19
N VAL A 63 21.89 -12.43 9.59
CA VAL A 63 23.21 -11.92 9.25
C VAL A 63 23.96 -11.78 10.58
N SER A 64 24.57 -12.89 10.97
CA SER A 64 25.67 -12.96 11.93
C SER A 64 26.92 -12.28 11.37
#